data_AF-A0A1V4SSV1-F1
#
_entry.id   AF-A0A1V4SSV1-F1
#
_cell.length_a   1.000
_cell.length_b   1.000
_cell.length_c   1.000
_cell.angle_alpha   90.00
_cell.angle_beta   90.00
_cell.angle_gamma   90.00
#
_symmetry.space_group_name_H-M   'P 1'
#
loop_
_entity.id
_entity.type
_entity.pdbx_description
1 polymer ?
#
loop_
_entity_poly.entity_id
_entity_poly.type
_entity_poly.pdbx_seq_one_letter_code
_entity_poly.pdbx_strand_id
1 'polypeptide(L)'
;MELGHKRIKRGKHKEDIYHIQHIKSLHSNLKRWMSRFNGVATKYLSNYMKWHKWINTFSSEKEFIRVKNFIVHSNISHNYTKINEFKNLPILIF
;
A
#
# COMPACT_ATOMS: atom_id res chain seq x y z
N MET A 1 10.01 7.56 -17.31
CA MET A 1 10.71 7.14 -16.07
C MET A 1 11.24 5.75 -16.34
N GLU A 2 12.54 5.58 -16.55
CA GLU A 2 13.13 4.27 -16.79
C GLU A 2 13.22 3.52 -15.45
N LEU A 3 12.51 2.40 -15.34
CA LEU A 3 12.50 1.58 -14.14
C LEU A 3 13.55 0.45 -14.30
N GLY A 4 14.68 0.59 -13.62
CA GLY A 4 15.72 -0.45 -13.57
C GLY A 4 15.35 -1.57 -12.59
N HIS A 5 15.50 -2.82 -13.01
CA HIS A 5 15.31 -3.97 -12.13
C HIS A 5 16.47 -4.09 -11.13
N LYS A 6 16.21 -3.90 -9.83
CA LYS A 6 17.22 -4.03 -8.77
C LYS A 6 17.12 -5.39 -8.08
N ARG A 7 18.17 -6.20 -8.21
CA ARG A 7 18.29 -7.51 -7.51
C ARG A 7 19.07 -7.35 -6.20
N ILE A 8 18.57 -7.94 -5.12
CA ILE A 8 19.28 -7.99 -3.84
C ILE A 8 20.40 -9.04 -3.92
N LYS A 9 21.60 -8.68 -3.48
CA LYS A 9 22.78 -9.56 -3.49
C LYS A 9 22.55 -10.77 -2.55
N ARG A 10 23.12 -11.93 -2.93
CA ARG A 10 23.02 -13.17 -2.15
C ARG A 10 23.63 -12.96 -0.76
N GLY A 11 22.97 -13.46 0.30
CA GLY A 11 23.40 -13.27 1.69
C GLY A 11 22.97 -11.95 2.34
N LYS A 12 22.37 -11.02 1.57
CA LYS A 12 21.73 -9.81 2.10
C LYS A 12 20.22 -9.92 2.00
N HIS A 13 19.52 -9.44 3.04
CA HIS A 13 18.06 -9.46 3.09
C HIS A 13 17.42 -8.05 3.01
N LYS A 14 18.26 -7.01 3.03
CA LYS A 14 17.87 -5.60 2.98
C LYS A 14 18.81 -4.85 2.03
N GLU A 15 18.24 -3.95 1.26
CA GLU A 15 18.95 -3.05 0.35
C GLU A 15 18.39 -1.65 0.58
N ASP A 16 19.18 -0.78 1.22
CA ASP A 16 18.77 0.55 1.69
C ASP A 16 17.53 0.50 2.62
N ILE A 17 16.47 1.27 2.37
CA ILE A 17 15.23 1.27 3.18
C ILE A 17 14.35 0.01 2.97
N TYR A 18 14.66 -0.83 1.99
CA TYR A 18 13.78 -1.92 1.58
C TYR A 18 14.28 -3.29 2.07
N HIS A 19 13.47 -3.96 2.89
CA HIS A 19 13.71 -5.33 3.34
C HIS A 19 12.90 -6.33 2.50
N ILE A 20 13.54 -7.38 1.98
CA ILE A 20 12.87 -8.36 1.11
C ILE A 20 11.68 -9.06 1.78
N GLN A 21 11.72 -9.25 3.09
CA GLN A 21 10.64 -9.85 3.86
C GLN A 21 9.42 -8.93 3.91
N HIS A 22 9.63 -7.62 4.08
CA HIS A 22 8.54 -6.65 4.03
C HIS A 22 7.89 -6.62 2.64
N ILE A 23 8.70 -6.62 1.57
CA ILE A 23 8.18 -6.71 0.18
C ILE A 23 7.37 -8.00 -0.03
N LYS A 24 7.88 -9.14 0.45
CA LYS A 24 7.18 -10.43 0.36
C LYS A 24 5.86 -10.42 1.14
N SER A 25 5.85 -9.87 2.34
CA SER A 25 4.64 -9.72 3.16
C SER A 25 3.61 -8.84 2.46
N LEU A 26 4.03 -7.66 1.98
CA LEU A 26 3.17 -6.74 1.21
C LEU A 26 2.55 -7.44 -0.01
N HIS A 27 3.36 -8.15 -0.79
CA HIS A 27 2.89 -8.87 -1.98
C HIS A 27 1.90 -9.99 -1.61
N SER A 28 2.21 -10.79 -0.59
CA SER A 28 1.34 -11.87 -0.11
C SER A 28 -0.01 -11.33 0.38
N ASN A 29 0.01 -10.26 1.18
CA ASN A 29 -1.18 -9.61 1.70
C ASN A 29 -2.04 -9.03 0.58
N LEU A 30 -1.42 -8.33 -0.37
CA LEU A 30 -2.13 -7.79 -1.54
C LEU A 30 -2.78 -8.91 -2.35
N LYS A 31 -2.05 -10.00 -2.61
CA LYS A 31 -2.58 -11.15 -3.35
C LYS A 31 -3.79 -11.78 -2.64
N ARG A 32 -3.69 -11.97 -1.33
CA ARG A 32 -4.80 -12.51 -0.50
C ARG A 32 -6.00 -11.57 -0.45
N TRP A 33 -5.78 -10.26 -0.45
CA TRP A 33 -6.87 -9.29 -0.48
C TRP A 33 -7.55 -9.23 -1.85
N MET A 34 -6.76 -9.27 -2.93
CA MET A 34 -7.24 -9.23 -4.31
C MET A 34 -8.07 -10.44 -4.71
N SER A 35 -7.84 -11.62 -4.10
CA SER A 35 -8.63 -12.83 -4.40
C SER A 35 -10.13 -12.68 -4.12
N ARG A 36 -10.51 -11.70 -3.28
CA ARG A 36 -11.92 -11.36 -2.99
C ARG A 36 -12.66 -10.76 -4.18
N PHE A 37 -11.92 -10.27 -5.19
CA PHE A 37 -12.48 -9.59 -6.37
C PHE A 37 -12.37 -10.46 -7.64
N ASN A 38 -12.15 -11.77 -7.49
CA ASN A 38 -12.15 -12.70 -8.61
C ASN A 38 -13.51 -12.63 -9.35
N GLY A 39 -13.50 -12.25 -10.62
CA GLY A 39 -14.69 -12.08 -11.45
C GLY A 39 -15.19 -10.62 -11.57
N VAL A 40 -14.62 -9.68 -10.83
CA VAL A 40 -14.94 -8.25 -10.99
C VAL A 40 -14.02 -7.62 -12.05
N ALA A 41 -14.59 -6.72 -12.86
CA ALA A 41 -13.90 -6.13 -13.99
C ALA A 41 -12.63 -5.35 -13.59
N THR A 42 -11.53 -5.61 -14.30
CA THR A 42 -10.22 -4.97 -14.07
C THR A 42 -10.22 -3.45 -14.33
N LYS A 43 -11.25 -2.89 -14.97
CA LYS A 43 -11.42 -1.43 -15.11
C LYS A 43 -11.45 -0.69 -13.77
N TYR A 44 -11.81 -1.38 -12.69
CA TYR A 44 -11.83 -0.80 -11.33
C TYR A 44 -10.56 -1.10 -10.52
N LEU A 45 -9.51 -1.65 -11.13
CA LEU A 45 -8.27 -2.02 -10.44
C LEU A 45 -7.64 -0.85 -9.69
N SER A 46 -7.68 0.36 -10.28
CA SER A 46 -7.21 1.58 -9.61
C SER A 46 -7.96 1.85 -8.30
N ASN A 47 -9.28 1.64 -8.29
CA ASN A 47 -10.09 1.79 -7.09
C ASN A 47 -9.77 0.72 -6.05
N TYR A 48 -9.51 -0.52 -6.47
CA TYR A 48 -9.08 -1.58 -5.54
C TYR A 48 -7.75 -1.23 -4.87
N MET A 49 -6.76 -0.77 -5.63
CA MET A 49 -5.46 -0.39 -5.09
C MET A 49 -5.58 0.77 -4.08
N LYS A 50 -6.45 1.74 -4.37
CA LYS A 50 -6.78 2.83 -3.42
C LYS A 50 -7.40 2.29 -2.13
N TRP A 51 -8.36 1.38 -2.24
CA TRP A 51 -9.00 0.77 -1.07
C TRP A 51 -8.02 -0.05 -0.23
N HIS A 52 -7.19 -0.86 -0.88
CA HIS A 52 -6.16 -1.64 -0.21
C HIS A 52 -5.17 -0.74 0.54
N LYS A 53 -4.73 0.36 -0.09
CA LYS A 53 -3.85 1.35 0.55
C LYS A 53 -4.54 1.95 1.79
N TRP A 54 -5.77 2.43 1.64
CA TRP A 54 -6.53 3.04 2.73
C TRP A 54 -6.72 2.06 3.92
N ILE A 55 -7.11 0.82 3.65
CA ILE A 55 -7.29 -0.21 4.68
C ILE A 55 -6.00 -0.48 5.46
N ASN A 56 -4.86 -0.54 4.78
CA ASN A 56 -3.56 -0.78 5.42
C ASN A 56 -3.03 0.45 6.16
N THR A 57 -3.23 1.67 5.63
CA THR A 57 -2.77 2.90 6.30
C THR A 57 -3.46 3.11 7.65
N PHE A 58 -4.75 2.76 7.75
CA PHE A 58 -5.55 2.94 8.95
C PHE A 58 -5.82 1.62 9.68
N SER A 59 -5.02 0.56 9.46
CA SER A 59 -5.29 -0.76 10.04
C SER A 59 -5.16 -0.80 11.56
N SER A 60 -4.38 0.12 12.14
CA SER A 60 -4.16 0.25 13.59
C SER A 60 -5.20 1.12 14.31
N GLU A 61 -6.04 1.85 13.58
CA GLU A 61 -7.09 2.69 14.17
C GLU A 61 -8.28 1.87 14.67
N LYS A 62 -8.94 2.36 15.73
CA LYS A 62 -10.19 1.78 16.22
C LYS A 62 -11.26 1.81 15.11
N GLU A 63 -12.04 0.74 14.99
CA GLU A 63 -13.01 0.54 13.91
C GLU A 63 -13.96 1.73 13.73
N PHE A 64 -14.51 2.28 14.82
CA PHE A 64 -15.40 3.44 14.76
C PHE A 64 -14.75 4.69 14.16
N ILE A 65 -13.45 4.91 14.44
CA ILE A 65 -12.68 6.02 13.87
C ILE A 65 -12.47 5.78 12.37
N ARG A 66 -12.13 4.55 12.00
CA ARG A 66 -11.97 4.14 10.60
C ARG A 66 -13.23 4.35 9.79
N VAL A 67 -14.40 3.93 10.29
CA VAL A 67 -15.68 4.07 9.56
C VAL A 67 -16.02 5.54 9.32
N LYS A 68 -15.82 6.41 10.33
CA LYS A 68 -16.00 7.87 10.17
C LYS A 68 -15.02 8.44 9.13
N ASN A 69 -13.73 8.12 9.25
CA ASN A 69 -12.70 8.57 8.33
C ASN A 69 -12.92 8.04 6.90
N PHE A 70 -13.51 6.85 6.76
CA PHE A 70 -13.82 6.28 5.44
C PHE A 70 -14.83 7.13 4.69
N ILE A 71 -15.93 7.51 5.36
CA ILE A 71 -16.97 8.34 4.77
C ILE A 71 -16.37 9.69 4.34
N VAL A 72 -15.59 10.32 5.21
CA VAL A 72 -14.93 11.60 4.91
C VAL A 72 -13.96 11.46 3.72
N HIS A 73 -13.04 10.49 3.76
CA HIS A 73 -12.02 10.29 2.72
C HIS A 73 -12.60 9.81 1.38
N SER A 74 -13.75 9.15 1.38
CA SER A 74 -14.44 8.74 0.14
C SER A 74 -15.04 9.90 -0.64
N ASN A 75 -15.37 11.00 0.04
CA ASN A 75 -15.97 12.21 -0.53
C ASN A 75 -14.95 13.32 -0.80
N ILE A 76 -13.69 13.15 -0.38
CA ILE A 76 -12.62 14.12 -0.61
C ILE A 76 -11.97 13.86 -1.99
N SER A 77 -11.85 14.92 -2.78
CA SER A 77 -11.16 14.92 -4.07
C SER A 77 -9.73 14.40 -3.94
N HIS A 78 -9.33 13.53 -4.87
CA HIS A 78 -8.09 12.76 -4.82
C HIS A 78 -6.82 13.59 -4.53
N ASN A 79 -6.17 13.33 -3.39
CA ASN A 79 -4.80 13.76 -3.14
C ASN A 79 -3.83 12.69 -3.66
N TYR A 80 -3.17 12.97 -4.78
CA TYR A 80 -2.05 12.18 -5.27
C TYR A 80 -0.82 12.50 -4.42
N THR A 81 -0.49 11.64 -3.46
CA THR A 81 0.76 11.80 -2.69
C THR A 81 1.94 11.54 -3.62
N LYS A 82 2.77 12.55 -3.88
CA LYS A 82 3.96 12.41 -4.75
C LYS A 82 5.03 11.61 -4.02
N ILE A 83 5.85 10.84 -4.74
CA ILE A 83 6.97 10.05 -4.19
C ILE A 83 7.91 10.92 -3.34
N ASN A 84 8.05 12.20 -3.69
CA ASN A 84 8.88 13.16 -2.95
C ASN A 84 8.35 13.46 -1.54
N GLU A 85 7.04 13.33 -1.30
CA GLU A 85 6.42 13.57 0.01
C GLU A 85 6.63 12.38 0.96
N PHE A 86 6.81 11.18 0.42
CA PHE A 86 7.14 9.98 1.21
C PHE A 86 8.53 10.02 1.83
N LYS A 87 9.48 10.77 1.24
CA LYS A 87 10.83 10.92 1.80
C LYS A 87 10.85 11.65 3.14
N ASN A 88 9.83 12.46 3.42
CA ASN A 88 9.76 13.32 4.61
C ASN A 88 8.82 12.76 5.69
N LEU A 89 8.13 11.65 5.43
CA LEU A 89 7.28 11.00 6.42
C LEU A 89 8.18 10.08 7.28
N PRO A 90 8.18 10.23 8.61
CA PRO A 90 8.83 9.26 9.47
C PRO A 90 8.17 7.92 9.20
N ILE A 91 8.96 6.99 8.68
CA ILE A 91 8.54 5.62 8.45
C ILE A 91 8.13 5.10 9.83
N LEU A 92 6.83 4.96 10.09
CA LEU A 92 6.33 4.26 11.26
C LEU A 92 6.87 2.83 11.16
N ILE A 93 7.94 2.60 11.90
CA ILE A 93 8.58 1.31 12.11
C ILE A 93 7.57 0.44 12.86
N PHE A 94 7.03 -0.56 12.16
CA PHE A 94 6.46 -1.77 12.74
C PHE A 94 6.93 -2.95 11.90
#